data_AF-A0A8K0AHD3-F1
#
_entry.id   AF-A0A8K0AHD3-F1
#
_cell.length_a   1.000
_cell.length_b   1.000
_cell.length_c   1.000
_cell.angle_alpha   90.00
_cell.angle_beta   90.00
_cell.angle_gamma   90.00
#
_symmetry.space_group_name_H-M   'P 1'
#
loop_
_entity.id
_entity.type
_entity.pdbx_description
1 polymer ?
#
loop_
_entity_poly.entity_id
_entity_poly.type
_entity_poly.pdbx_seq_one_letter_code
_entity_poly.pdbx_strand_id
1 'polypeptide(L)'
;MRSLRSQVLSLYRQILRTGQSWPSVAEQMYIAKEAQTSFRASKSVSDASAISKLLSDAQQRLEIGVHYKNPYPRLHNLPPGSTGEQSRKHKLASLQSSASSSTSQSLEW
;
A
#
# COMPACT_ATOMS: atom_id res chain seq x y z
N MET A 1 -0.24 -30.82 -19.88
CA MET A 1 0.38 -29.57 -19.36
C MET A 1 -0.71 -28.53 -19.14
N ARG A 2 -0.69 -27.75 -18.05
CA ARG A 2 -1.68 -26.67 -17.84
C ARG A 2 -1.40 -25.52 -18.81
N SER A 3 -2.42 -25.00 -19.49
CA SER A 3 -2.27 -23.83 -20.37
C SER A 3 -1.87 -22.58 -19.57
N LEU A 4 -1.16 -21.64 -20.18
CA LEU A 4 -0.76 -20.38 -19.53
C LEU A 4 -1.96 -19.64 -18.92
N ARG A 5 -3.09 -19.61 -19.63
CA ARG A 5 -4.35 -19.03 -19.13
C ARG A 5 -4.82 -19.70 -17.83
N SER A 6 -4.76 -21.02 -17.75
CA SER A 6 -5.12 -21.77 -16.53
C SER A 6 -4.19 -21.41 -15.36
N GLN A 7 -2.88 -21.29 -15.63
CA GLN A 7 -1.89 -20.92 -14.63
C GLN A 7 -2.11 -19.49 -14.11
N VAL A 8 -2.33 -18.52 -14.99
CA VAL A 8 -2.65 -17.12 -14.65
C VAL A 8 -3.88 -17.04 -13.74
N LEU A 9 -4.97 -17.71 -14.13
CA LEU A 9 -6.20 -17.70 -13.34
C LEU A 9 -6.04 -18.43 -12.00
N SER A 10 -5.24 -19.49 -11.94
CA SER A 10 -4.93 -20.20 -10.71
C SER A 10 -4.16 -19.32 -9.74
N LEU A 11 -3.12 -18.64 -10.22
CA LEU A 11 -2.32 -17.73 -9.41
C LEU A 11 -3.15 -16.54 -8.92
N TYR A 12 -3.97 -15.95 -9.80
CA TYR A 12 -4.87 -14.85 -9.42
C TYR A 12 -5.80 -15.24 -8.26
N ARG A 13 -6.47 -16.39 -8.35
CA ARG A 13 -7.33 -16.90 -7.26
C ARG A 13 -6.54 -17.18 -5.98
N GLN A 14 -5.32 -17.72 -6.12
CA GLN A 14 -4.45 -17.94 -4.96
C GLN A 14 -4.10 -16.64 -4.27
N ILE A 15 -3.73 -15.59 -5.01
CA ILE A 15 -3.43 -14.26 -4.45
C ILE A 15 -4.64 -13.71 -3.70
N LEU A 16 -5.85 -13.78 -4.28
CA LEU A 16 -7.06 -13.30 -3.62
C LEU A 16 -7.38 -14.07 -2.34
N ARG A 17 -7.26 -15.40 -2.37
CA ARG A 17 -7.50 -16.26 -1.19
C ARG A 17 -6.46 -16.00 -0.11
N THR A 18 -5.20 -15.87 -0.48
CA THR A 18 -4.14 -15.46 0.45
C THR A 18 -4.47 -14.10 1.03
N GLY A 19 -4.84 -13.12 0.20
CA GLY A 19 -5.25 -11.77 0.59
C GLY A 19 -6.35 -11.77 1.64
N GLN A 20 -7.37 -12.62 1.51
CA GLN A 20 -8.45 -12.77 2.48
C GLN A 20 -8.00 -13.28 3.86
N SER A 21 -6.88 -14.02 3.93
CA SER A 21 -6.34 -14.52 5.20
C SER A 21 -5.53 -13.49 5.98
N TRP A 22 -5.38 -12.27 5.47
CA TRP A 22 -4.64 -11.20 6.16
C TRP A 22 -5.45 -10.63 7.32
N PRO A 23 -4.79 -10.18 8.41
CA PRO A 23 -5.47 -9.78 9.63
C PRO A 23 -6.23 -8.46 9.50
N SER A 24 -5.74 -7.50 8.69
CA SER A 24 -6.38 -6.19 8.54
C SER A 24 -7.26 -6.10 7.31
N VAL A 25 -8.48 -5.59 7.47
CA VAL A 25 -9.39 -5.30 6.35
C VAL A 25 -8.74 -4.36 5.32
N ALA A 26 -7.95 -3.38 5.78
CA ALA A 26 -7.25 -2.46 4.89
C ALA A 26 -6.21 -3.18 4.02
N GLU A 27 -5.49 -4.15 4.58
CA GLU A 27 -4.51 -4.98 3.86
C GLU A 27 -5.21 -5.92 2.88
N GLN A 28 -6.29 -6.58 3.31
CA GLN A 28 -7.11 -7.43 2.44
C GLN A 28 -7.60 -6.65 1.21
N MET A 29 -8.17 -5.46 1.43
CA MET A 29 -8.64 -4.57 0.36
C MET A 29 -7.49 -4.13 -0.55
N TYR A 30 -6.34 -3.78 0.04
CA TYR A 30 -5.16 -3.36 -0.70
C TYR A 30 -4.69 -4.48 -1.64
N ILE A 31 -4.50 -5.71 -1.12
CA ILE A 31 -4.05 -6.87 -1.89
C ILE A 31 -5.02 -7.16 -3.04
N ALA A 32 -6.33 -7.15 -2.76
CA ALA A 32 -7.35 -7.40 -3.78
C ALA A 32 -7.31 -6.34 -4.89
N LYS A 33 -7.23 -5.06 -4.53
CA LYS A 33 -7.19 -3.94 -5.49
C LYS A 33 -5.91 -3.96 -6.32
N GLU A 34 -4.77 -4.19 -5.69
CA GLU A 34 -3.47 -4.29 -6.35
C GLU A 34 -3.47 -5.44 -7.35
N ALA A 35 -3.87 -6.65 -6.92
CA ALA A 35 -3.95 -7.81 -7.81
C ALA A 35 -4.90 -7.56 -8.99
N GLN A 36 -6.07 -6.99 -8.75
CA GLN A 36 -7.01 -6.65 -9.81
C GLN A 36 -6.41 -5.65 -10.80
N THR A 37 -5.72 -4.63 -10.30
CA THR A 37 -5.09 -3.57 -11.11
C THR A 37 -3.98 -4.14 -11.98
N SER A 38 -3.04 -4.89 -11.39
CA SER A 38 -1.90 -5.47 -12.12
C SER A 38 -2.37 -6.48 -13.19
N PHE A 39 -3.28 -7.40 -12.85
CA PHE A 39 -3.75 -8.40 -13.81
C PHE A 39 -4.58 -7.78 -14.95
N ARG A 40 -5.31 -6.70 -14.68
CA ARG A 40 -6.02 -5.95 -15.73
C ARG A 40 -5.05 -5.21 -16.64
N ALA A 41 -4.02 -4.59 -16.09
CA ALA A 41 -2.98 -3.91 -16.87
C ALA A 41 -2.26 -4.88 -17.84
N SER A 42 -2.04 -6.13 -17.42
CA SER A 42 -1.39 -7.15 -18.25
C SER A 42 -2.35 -7.90 -19.20
N LYS A 43 -3.64 -7.56 -19.26
CA LYS A 43 -4.64 -8.33 -20.03
C LYS A 43 -4.37 -8.38 -21.54
N SER A 44 -3.72 -7.36 -22.10
CA SER A 44 -3.41 -7.27 -23.53
C SER A 44 -2.13 -8.02 -23.94
N VAL A 45 -1.35 -8.50 -22.97
CA VAL A 45 -0.10 -9.23 -23.24
C VAL A 45 -0.45 -10.58 -23.88
N SER A 46 0.04 -10.79 -25.10
CA SER A 46 -0.23 -12.00 -25.89
C SER A 46 1.01 -12.89 -26.08
N ASP A 47 2.20 -12.34 -25.84
CA ASP A 47 3.45 -13.11 -25.93
C ASP A 47 3.58 -14.11 -24.76
N ALA A 48 3.84 -15.37 -25.09
CA ALA A 48 3.94 -16.46 -24.13
C ALA A 48 5.14 -16.28 -23.17
N SER A 49 6.25 -15.75 -23.67
CA SER A 49 7.45 -15.50 -22.85
C SER A 49 7.19 -14.40 -21.82
N ALA A 50 6.62 -13.27 -22.28
CA ALA A 50 6.21 -12.18 -21.41
C ALA A 50 5.19 -12.61 -20.34
N ILE A 51 4.18 -13.42 -20.69
CA ILE A 51 3.22 -13.96 -19.72
C ILE A 51 3.92 -14.83 -18.67
N SER A 52 4.86 -15.67 -19.10
CA SER A 52 5.60 -16.56 -18.20
C SER A 52 6.47 -15.77 -17.21
N LYS A 53 7.10 -14.70 -17.67
CA LYS A 53 7.84 -13.77 -16.81
C LYS A 53 6.93 -13.09 -15.78
N LEU A 54 5.79 -12.55 -16.23
CA LEU A 54 4.81 -11.91 -15.33
C LEU A 54 4.26 -12.90 -14.28
N LEU A 55 4.06 -14.16 -14.66
CA LEU A 55 3.68 -15.22 -13.72
C LEU A 55 4.74 -15.44 -12.65
N SER A 56 6.01 -15.57 -13.06
CA SER A 56 7.15 -15.74 -12.15
C SER A 56 7.25 -14.57 -11.18
N ASP A 57 7.19 -13.34 -11.70
CA ASP A 57 7.29 -12.12 -10.91
C ASP A 57 6.14 -12.01 -9.89
N ALA A 58 4.91 -12.33 -10.31
CA ALA A 58 3.74 -12.34 -9.43
C ALA A 58 3.83 -13.42 -8.34
N GLN A 59 4.35 -14.59 -8.68
CA GLN A 59 4.55 -15.69 -7.72
C GLN A 59 5.62 -15.33 -6.69
N GLN A 60 6.75 -14.78 -7.13
CA GLN A 60 7.80 -14.28 -6.24
C GLN A 60 7.27 -13.19 -5.31
N ARG A 61 6.46 -12.25 -5.82
CA ARG A 61 5.84 -11.20 -4.99
C ARG A 61 4.90 -11.78 -3.93
N LEU A 62 4.11 -12.81 -4.29
CA LEU A 62 3.24 -13.50 -3.34
C LEU A 62 4.05 -14.20 -2.24
N GLU A 63 5.10 -14.94 -2.60
CA GLU A 63 5.96 -15.65 -1.67
C GLU A 63 6.62 -14.70 -0.67
N ILE A 64 7.20 -13.61 -1.18
CA ILE A 64 7.79 -12.54 -0.36
C ILE A 64 6.75 -11.96 0.59
N GLY A 65 5.57 -11.59 0.10
CA GLY A 65 4.53 -10.98 0.93
C GLY A 65 4.09 -11.90 2.07
N VAL A 66 3.96 -13.20 1.79
CA VAL A 66 3.60 -14.22 2.80
C VAL A 66 4.72 -14.46 3.80
N HIS A 67 5.97 -14.52 3.35
CA HIS A 67 7.14 -14.78 4.20
C HIS A 67 7.38 -13.63 5.18
N TYR A 68 7.35 -12.39 4.69
CA TYR A 68 7.64 -11.20 5.51
C TYR A 68 6.40 -10.56 6.14
N LYS A 69 5.20 -11.09 5.89
CA LYS A 69 3.93 -10.50 6.36
C LYS A 69 3.81 -9.01 6.03
N ASN A 70 4.31 -8.62 4.85
CA ASN A 70 4.18 -7.27 4.32
C ASN A 70 3.46 -7.29 2.97
N PRO A 71 2.24 -6.71 2.87
CA PRO A 71 1.44 -6.75 1.65
C PRO A 71 1.80 -5.61 0.69
N TYR A 72 2.51 -4.59 1.17
CA TYR A 72 2.81 -3.37 0.45
C TYR A 72 4.02 -3.55 -0.49
N PRO A 73 4.14 -2.69 -1.53
CA PRO A 73 5.27 -2.75 -2.44
C PRO A 73 6.55 -2.45 -1.65
N ARG A 74 7.59 -3.22 -1.91
CA ARG A 74 8.92 -2.83 -1.44
C ARG A 74 9.35 -1.58 -2.20
N LEU A 75 9.68 -0.52 -1.48
CA LEU A 75 10.33 0.65 -2.06
C LEU A 75 11.73 0.24 -2.52
N HIS A 76 11.89 -0.01 -3.81
CA HIS A 76 13.20 -0.16 -4.43
C HIS A 76 13.57 1.22 -5.00
N ASN A 77 14.82 1.68 -4.74
CA ASN A 77 15.44 2.94 -5.19
C ASN A 77 15.50 4.12 -4.20
N LEU A 78 15.27 3.88 -2.91
CA LEU A 78 15.57 4.91 -1.90
C LEU A 78 17.08 4.89 -1.59
N PRO A 79 17.81 6.03 -1.69
CA PRO A 79 19.18 6.08 -1.23
C PRO A 79 19.21 5.71 0.27
N PRO A 80 20.23 4.96 0.72
CA PRO A 80 20.35 4.56 2.13
C PRO A 80 20.29 5.81 3.02
N GLY A 81 19.27 5.88 3.90
CA GLY A 81 19.05 7.02 4.82
C GLY A 81 17.71 7.78 4.66
N SER A 82 16.82 7.39 3.74
CA SER A 82 15.58 8.13 3.45
C SER A 82 14.30 7.59 4.12
N THR A 83 14.36 6.47 4.85
CA THR A 83 13.24 6.01 5.71
C THR A 83 13.28 6.80 7.02
N GLY A 84 12.50 7.88 7.09
CA GLY A 84 12.56 8.86 8.16
C GLY A 84 12.11 8.35 9.53
N GLU A 85 12.96 8.53 10.52
CA GLU A 85 12.59 8.69 11.93
C GLU A 85 12.20 10.17 12.19
N GLN A 86 11.21 10.68 11.46
CA GLN A 86 10.71 12.05 11.64
C GLN A 86 9.19 12.10 11.50
N SER A 87 8.48 11.59 12.50
CA SER A 87 7.05 11.88 12.68
C SER A 87 6.65 11.82 14.15
N ARG A 88 7.33 12.59 15.02
CA ARG A 88 6.87 12.82 16.42
C ARG A 88 7.21 14.20 17.01
N LYS A 89 7.44 15.27 16.23
CA LYS A 89 7.82 16.59 16.83
C LYS A 89 7.09 17.84 16.35
N HIS A 90 5.98 17.75 15.61
CA HIS A 90 5.19 18.95 15.25
C HIS A 90 3.74 18.86 15.70
N LYS A 91 3.50 18.74 17.01
CA LYS A 91 2.18 19.08 17.60
C LYS A 91 2.28 19.39 19.09
N LEU A 92 2.94 20.50 19.46
CA LEU A 92 2.86 21.04 20.84
C LEU A 92 3.22 22.54 20.98
N ALA A 93 3.45 23.27 19.89
CA ALA A 93 3.96 24.65 19.97
C ALA A 93 2.99 25.76 19.51
N SER A 94 1.69 25.48 19.35
CA SER A 94 0.75 26.48 18.77
C SER A 94 -0.52 26.75 19.58
N LEU A 95 -0.51 26.57 20.91
CA LEU A 95 -1.68 26.87 21.77
C LEU A 95 -1.40 27.84 22.93
N GLN A 96 -0.35 28.66 22.85
CA GLN A 96 -0.07 29.69 23.87
C GLN A 96 0.36 31.01 23.23
N SER A 97 -0.59 31.74 22.62
CA SER A 97 -0.43 33.17 22.35
C SER A 97 -1.73 33.82 21.83
N SER A 98 -2.74 33.91 22.68
CA SER A 98 -3.80 34.92 22.57
C SER A 98 -4.47 35.15 23.93
N ALA A 99 -3.69 35.68 24.86
CA ALA A 99 -4.19 36.22 26.14
C ALA A 99 -3.69 37.66 26.31
N SER A 100 -4.51 38.61 25.86
CA SER A 100 -4.56 40.05 26.20
C SER A 100 -5.40 40.70 25.09
N SER A 101 -6.64 41.10 25.32
CA SER A 101 -6.97 42.37 25.98
C SER A 101 -8.37 42.33 26.60
N SER A 102 -8.45 42.55 27.91
CA SER A 102 -9.70 42.76 28.64
C SER A 102 -9.98 44.26 28.74
N THR A 103 -11.20 44.64 28.36
CA THR A 103 -12.14 45.51 29.10
C THR A 103 -11.65 46.84 29.69
N SER A 104 -12.21 47.98 29.24
CA SER A 104 -13.19 48.72 30.06
C SER A 104 -13.86 49.86 29.30
N GLN A 105 -15.18 49.78 29.21
CA GLN A 105 -16.10 50.84 28.78
C GLN A 105 -16.69 51.39 30.08
N SER A 106 -16.52 52.67 30.38
CA SER A 106 -17.21 53.33 31.49
C SER A 106 -17.72 54.69 31.01
N LEU A 107 -19.05 54.81 30.96
CA LEU A 107 -19.81 56.03 30.78
C LEU A 107 -19.91 56.77 32.11
N GLU A 108 -19.49 58.03 32.17
CA GLU A 108 -19.97 59.01 33.16
C GLU A 108 -20.12 60.38 32.47
N TRP A 109 -21.38 60.86 32.47
CA TRP A 109 -21.97 62.18 32.16
C TRP A 109 -21.61 62.90 30.85
#